data_AF-A0A7H0GTG6-F1
#
_entry.id   AF-A0A7H0GTG6-F1
#
_cell.length_a   1.000
_cell.length_b   1.000
_cell.length_c   1.000
_cell.angle_alpha   90.00
_cell.angle_beta   90.00
_cell.angle_gamma   90.00
#
_symmetry.space_group_name_H-M   'P 1'
#
loop_
_entity.id
_entity.type
_entity.pdbx_description
1 polymer ?
#
loop_
_entity_poly.entity_id
_entity_poly.type
_entity_poly.pdbx_seq_one_letter_code
_entity_poly.pdbx_strand_id
1 'polypeptide(L)' 'MIPRDYFSIYVTESEQSVLTRQHRAWVALYALHAGQGPRANVLRTNEVTEADLLEFEDSWRKLRRRNLPQLHQ' A
#
# COMPACT_ATOMS: atom_id res chain seq x y z
N MET A 1 30.96 -4.66 20.42
CA MET A 1 29.74 -4.58 21.25
C MET A 1 28.88 -3.49 20.63
N ILE A 2 27.97 -3.84 19.73
CA ILE A 2 27.14 -2.86 19.00
C ILE A 2 26.12 -2.29 20.01
N PRO A 3 25.99 -0.96 20.16
CA PRO A 3 25.01 -0.41 21.08
C PRO A 3 23.61 -0.82 20.63
N ARG A 4 22.80 -1.24 21.60
CA ARG A 4 21.39 -1.66 21.47
C ARG A 4 20.47 -0.55 20.93
N ASP A 5 21.01 0.62 20.61
CA ASP A 5 20.29 1.77 20.05
C ASP A 5 19.99 1.65 18.56
N TYR A 6 20.55 0.64 17.86
CA TYR A 6 20.17 0.39 16.46
C TYR A 6 18.74 -0.15 16.31
N PHE A 7 18.15 -0.68 17.39
CA PHE A 7 16.78 -1.19 17.41
C PHE A 7 15.75 -0.15 17.88
N SER A 8 16.19 1.08 18.17
CA SER A 8 15.36 2.16 18.69
C SER A 8 15.17 3.30 17.68
N ILE A 9 15.03 2.95 16.39
CA ILE A 9 14.62 3.90 15.33
C ILE A 9 13.32 3.49 14.63
N TYR A 10 12.74 2.34 14.98
CA TYR A 10 11.43 1.92 14.47
C TYR A 10 10.34 1.88 15.54
N VAL A 11 10.69 2.21 16.79
CA VAL A 11 9.80 2.15 17.96
C VAL A 11 9.87 3.48 18.71
N THR A 12 9.46 4.56 18.04
CA THR A 12 8.88 5.75 18.67
C THR A 12 8.39 6.68 17.58
N GLU A 13 7.12 7.07 17.71
CA GLU A 13 6.55 8.31 17.19
C GLU A 13 6.12 8.28 15.72
N SER A 14 4.89 7.81 15.44
CA SER A 14 3.68 8.63 15.61
C SER A 14 3.60 9.85 14.70
N GLU A 15 4.34 9.87 13.60
CA GLU A 15 3.73 10.39 12.38
C GLU A 15 2.69 9.34 11.97
N GLN A 16 1.44 9.55 12.37
CA GLN A 16 0.31 9.09 11.57
C GLN A 16 0.50 9.74 10.20
N SER A 17 1.37 9.16 9.37
CA SER A 17 1.45 9.48 7.97
C SER A 17 0.07 9.14 7.47
N VAL A 18 -0.80 10.16 7.39
CA VAL A 18 -2.14 10.03 6.86
C VAL A 18 -1.92 9.50 5.47
N LEU A 19 -1.98 8.17 5.32
CA LEU A 19 -1.70 7.51 4.06
C LEU A 19 -2.59 8.22 3.07
N THR A 20 -1.97 8.82 2.06
CA THR A 20 -2.73 9.57 1.06
C THR A 20 -3.79 8.63 0.49
N ARG A 21 -4.93 9.20 0.11
CA ARG A 21 -6.04 8.42 -0.46
C ARG A 21 -5.57 7.50 -1.60
N GLN A 22 -4.60 7.97 -2.39
CA GLN A 22 -3.92 7.19 -3.41
C GLN A 22 -3.17 5.96 -2.86
N HIS A 23 -2.38 6.12 -1.79
CA HIS A 23 -1.68 4.99 -1.17
C HIS A 23 -2.66 3.95 -0.61
N ARG A 24 -3.72 4.40 0.06
CA ARG A 24 -4.77 3.50 0.59
C ARG A 24 -5.48 2.75 -0.54
N ALA A 25 -5.75 3.43 -1.65
CA ALA A 25 -6.34 2.82 -2.83
C ALA A 25 -5.40 1.77 -3.45
N TRP A 26 -4.10 2.03 -3.51
CA TRP A 26 -3.12 1.07 -3.98
C TRP A 26 -3.01 -0.17 -3.08
N VAL A 27 -3.02 0.02 -1.76
CA VAL A 27 -3.02 -1.10 -0.80
C VAL A 27 -4.29 -1.93 -0.97
N ALA A 28 -5.45 -1.28 -1.08
CA ALA A 28 -6.72 -1.95 -1.35
C ALA A 28 -6.68 -2.73 -2.68
N LEU A 29 -6.18 -2.13 -3.77
CA LEU A 29 -6.02 -2.81 -5.07
C LEU A 29 -5.10 -4.04 -4.97
N TYR A 30 -4.01 -3.94 -4.21
CA TYR A 30 -3.14 -5.09 -3.94
C TYR A 30 -3.84 -6.19 -3.14
N ALA A 31 -4.55 -5.84 -2.07
CA ALA A 31 -5.29 -6.80 -1.26
C ALA A 31 -6.39 -7.51 -2.06
N LEU A 32 -7.10 -6.77 -2.93
CA LEU A 32 -8.07 -7.33 -3.87
C LEU A 32 -7.41 -8.27 -4.88
N HIS A 33 -6.27 -7.87 -5.46
CA HIS A 33 -5.54 -8.68 -6.43
C HIS A 33 -4.95 -9.95 -5.80
N ALA A 34 -4.54 -9.89 -4.53
CA ALA A 34 -4.06 -11.03 -3.75
C ALA A 34 -5.19 -11.94 -3.21
N GLY A 35 -6.46 -11.58 -3.43
CA GLY A 35 -7.59 -12.36 -2.93
C GLY A 35 -7.74 -12.36 -1.41
N GLN A 36 -7.26 -11.31 -0.71
CA GLN A 36 -7.30 -11.23 0.75
C GLN A 36 -8.71 -11.11 1.37
N GLY A 37 -9.76 -11.15 0.55
CA GLY A 37 -11.13 -11.28 1.03
C GLY A 37 -12.17 -10.57 0.16
N PRO A 38 -13.40 -10.46 0.67
CA PRO A 38 -14.48 -9.79 -0.03
C PRO A 38 -14.20 -8.29 -0.17
N ARG A 39 -14.52 -7.77 -1.36
CA ARG A 39 -14.18 -6.41 -1.79
C ARG A 39 -14.64 -5.31 -0.84
N ALA A 40 -15.87 -5.44 -0.33
CA ALA A 40 -16.45 -4.49 0.63
C ALA A 40 -15.64 -4.39 1.93
N ASN A 41 -15.06 -5.50 2.39
CA ASN A 41 -14.26 -5.49 3.61
C ASN A 41 -12.92 -4.79 3.37
N VAL A 42 -12.27 -5.06 2.24
CA VAL A 42 -11.00 -4.42 1.85
C VAL A 42 -11.17 -2.90 1.72
N LEU A 43 -12.24 -2.44 1.07
CA LEU A 43 -12.58 -1.02 0.94
C LEU A 43 -12.73 -0.36 2.31
N ARG A 44 -13.55 -0.95 3.19
CA ARG A 44 -13.80 -0.43 4.54
C ARG A 44 -12.54 -0.39 5.40
N THR A 45 -11.73 -1.46 5.39
CA THR A 45 -10.48 -1.53 6.17
C THR A 45 -9.45 -0.50 5.71
N ASN A 46 -9.42 -0.18 4.42
CA ASN A 46 -8.48 0.79 3.86
C ASN A 46 -9.07 2.21 3.79
N GLU A 47 -10.28 2.44 4.29
CA GLU A 47 -10.97 3.74 4.24
C GLU A 47 -11.00 4.36 2.84
N VAL A 48 -11.27 3.53 1.83
CA VAL A 48 -11.38 3.95 0.43
C VAL A 48 -12.72 3.54 -0.16
N THR A 49 -13.19 4.35 -1.10
CA THR A 49 -14.39 4.08 -1.86
C THR A 49 -14.07 3.40 -3.19
N GLU A 50 -15.10 2.88 -3.83
CA GLU A 50 -14.98 2.26 -5.14
C GLU A 50 -14.59 3.28 -6.23
N ALA A 51 -15.00 4.54 -6.06
CA ALA A 51 -14.58 5.64 -6.91
C ALA A 51 -13.08 5.92 -6.80
N ASP A 52 -12.53 5.89 -5.57
CA ASP A 52 -11.10 6.08 -5.34
C ASP A 52 -10.28 4.94 -5.98
N LEU A 53 -10.78 3.70 -5.91
CA LEU A 53 -10.13 2.57 -6.59
C LEU A 53 -10.05 2.81 -8.09
N LEU A 54 -11.15 3.24 -8.73
CA LEU A 54 -11.19 3.52 -10.17
C LEU A 54 -10.29 4.68 -10.56
N GLU A 55 -10.27 5.76 -9.78
CA GLU A 55 -9.42 6.93 -10.02
C GLU A 55 -7.93 6.57 -10.00
N PHE A 56 -7.51 5.75 -9.02
CA PHE A 56 -6.11 5.39 -8.84
C PHE A 56 -5.70 4.08 -9.50
N GLU A 57 -6.62 3.37 -10.16
CA GLU A 57 -6.36 2.07 -10.78
C GLU A 57 -5.30 2.18 -11.88
N ASP A 58 -5.44 3.15 -12.78
CA ASP A 58 -4.49 3.38 -13.87
C ASP A 58 -3.09 3.72 -13.35
N SER A 59 -3.05 4.53 -12.29
CA SER A 59 -1.80 4.90 -11.60
C SER A 59 -1.14 3.68 -10.96
N TRP A 60 -1.94 2.81 -10.31
CA TRP A 60 -1.48 1.54 -9.75
C TRP A 60 -0.95 0.58 -10.81
N ARG A 61 -1.64 0.44 -11.94
CA ARG A 61 -1.17 -0.40 -13.06
C ARG A 61 0.16 0.09 -13.64
N LYS A 62 0.35 1.41 -13.75
CA LYS A 62 1.63 2.01 -14.16
C LYS A 62 2.74 1.71 -13.14
N LEU A 63 2.45 1.83 -11.85
CA LEU A 63 3.39 1.50 -10.77
C LEU A 63 3.81 0.03 -10.81
N ARG A 64 2.85 -0.90 -10.99
CA ARG A 64 3.14 -2.33 -11.12
C ARG A 64 4.00 -2.65 -12.33
N ARG A 65 3.74 -2.05 -13.49
CA ARG A 65 4.56 -2.24 -14.69
C ARG A 65 6.00 -1.76 -14.48
N ARG A 66 6.18 -0.65 -13.76
CA ARG A 66 7.52 -0.10 -13.47
C ARG A 66 8.29 -0.91 -12.43
N ASN A 67 7.59 -1.52 -11.47
CA ASN A 67 8.17 -2.36 -10.42
C ASN A 67 8.22 -3.84 -10.77
N LEU A 68 7.74 -4.26 -11.95
CA LEU A 68 8.09 -5.57 -12.47
C LEU A 68 9.60 -5.49 -12.70
N PRO A 69 10.43 -6.24 -11.95
CA PRO A 69 11.85 -6.23 -12.22
C PRO A 69 11.98 -6.60 -13.69
N GLN A 70 12.60 -5.71 -14.45
CA GLN A 70 13.02 -6.04 -15.80
C GLN A 70 14.03 -7.17 -15.63
N LEU A 71 13.52 -8.40 -15.63
CA LEU A 71 14.28 -9.61 -15.86
C LEU A 71 14.72 -9.49 -17.32
N HIS A 72 15.73 -8.63 -17.54
CA HIS A 72 16.51 -8.61 -18.76
C HIS A 72 17.09 -10.01 -18.90
N GLN A 73 16.49 -10.76 -19.81
CA GLN A 73 17.08 -11.94 -20.44
C GLN A 73 18.24 -11.51 -21.33
#